data_AF-A0A0K8Q010-F1
#
_entry.id   AF-A0A0K8Q010-F1
#
_cell.length_a   1.000
_cell.length_b   1.000
_cell.length_c   1.000
_cell.angle_alpha   90.00
_cell.angle_beta   90.00
_cell.angle_gamma   90.00
#
_symmetry.space_group_name_H-M   'P 1'
#
loop_
_entity.id
_entity.type
_entity.pdbx_description
1 polymer ?
#
loop_
_entity_poly.entity_id
_entity_poly.type
_entity_poly.pdbx_seq_one_letter_code
_entity_poly.pdbx_strand_id
1 'polypeptide(L)' 'MAGTILGGRKAAQTNKERYGEDFYTKIGRKGGHISRGGGFAMDRDLAVEAGRKGGRASRRGRAERA' A
#
# COMPACT_ATOMS: atom_id res chain seq x y z
N MET A 1 -0.83 -14.87 -7.55
CA MET A 1 -2.22 -14.36 -7.52
C MET A 1 -2.22 -13.05 -6.72
N ALA A 2 -2.88 -11.99 -7.18
CA ALA A 2 -2.96 -10.74 -6.41
C ALA A 2 -3.77 -10.98 -5.12
N GLY A 3 -3.40 -10.30 -4.02
CA GLY A 3 -4.10 -10.44 -2.74
C GLY A 3 -3.77 -11.69 -1.92
N THR A 4 -2.93 -12.61 -2.41
CA THR A 4 -2.48 -13.79 -1.63
C THR A 4 -1.10 -13.59 -1.04
N ILE A 5 -0.77 -14.32 0.05
CA ILE A 5 0.57 -14.30 0.67
C ILE A 5 1.66 -14.61 -0.36
N LEU A 6 1.43 -15.61 -1.21
CA LEU A 6 2.38 -16.01 -2.26
C LEU A 6 2.57 -14.90 -3.31
N GLY A 7 1.49 -14.19 -3.68
CA GLY A 7 1.58 -13.01 -4.53
C GLY A 7 2.39 -11.89 -3.91
N GLY A 8 2.19 -11.63 -2.60
CA GLY A 8 2.95 -10.64 -1.85
C GLY A 8 4.44 -10.95 -1.79
N ARG A 9 4.81 -12.20 -1.53
CA ARG A 9 6.21 -12.66 -1.54
C ARG A 9 6.86 -12.45 -2.91
N LYS A 10 6.18 -12.84 -3.99
CA LYS A 10 6.68 -12.64 -5.37
C LYS A 10 6.87 -11.15 -5.69
N ALA A 11 5.92 -10.30 -5.30
CA ALA A 11 6.04 -8.85 -5.50
C ALA A 11 7.23 -8.26 -4.71
N ALA A 12 7.43 -8.70 -3.47
CA ALA A 12 8.55 -8.25 -2.64
C ALA A 12 9.90 -8.65 -3.26
N GLN A 13 10.02 -9.88 -3.76
CA GLN A 13 11.21 -10.33 -4.47
C GLN A 13 11.51 -9.46 -5.69
N THR A 14 10.52 -9.25 -6.56
CA THR A 14 10.68 -8.41 -7.76
C THR A 14 11.07 -6.96 -7.41
N ASN A 15 10.54 -6.40 -6.32
CA ASN A 15 10.92 -5.08 -5.86
C ASN A 15 12.38 -5.02 -5.41
N LYS A 16 12.86 -6.03 -4.68
CA LYS A 16 14.25 -6.12 -4.24
C LYS A 16 15.22 -6.29 -5.41
N GLU A 17 14.88 -7.15 -6.38
CA GLU A 17 15.67 -7.35 -7.59
C GLU A 17 15.81 -6.07 -8.42
N ARG A 18 14.73 -5.26 -8.51
CA ARG A 18 14.71 -4.02 -9.30
C ARG A 18 15.35 -2.83 -8.61
N TYR A 19 15.16 -2.70 -7.30
CA TYR A 19 15.48 -1.47 -6.56
C TYR A 19 16.54 -1.67 -5.47
N GLY A 20 17.03 -2.90 -5.29
CA GLY A 20 18.01 -3.28 -4.28
C GLY A 20 17.39 -3.88 -3.02
N GLU A 21 18.20 -4.64 -2.27
CA GLU A 21 17.79 -5.28 -1.01
C GLU A 21 17.34 -4.26 0.07
N ASP A 22 17.87 -3.05 0.02
CA ASP A 22 17.57 -1.97 0.97
C ASP A 22 16.34 -1.13 0.60
N PHE A 23 15.61 -1.51 -0.46
CA PHE A 23 14.45 -0.78 -0.97
C PHE A 23 13.42 -0.48 0.13
N TYR A 24 12.99 -1.50 0.89
CA TYR A 24 11.98 -1.34 1.93
C TYR A 24 12.45 -0.47 3.10
N THR A 25 13.74 -0.57 3.45
CA THR A 25 14.36 0.27 4.48
C THR A 25 14.37 1.75 4.07
N LYS A 26 14.76 2.03 2.82
CA LYS A 26 14.79 3.39 2.26
C LYS A 26 13.41 4.04 2.24
N ILE A 27 12.40 3.34 1.70
CA ILE A 27 11.04 3.90 1.60
C ILE A 27 10.40 4.07 2.99
N GLY A 28 10.66 3.14 3.92
CA GLY A 28 10.17 3.23 5.30
C GLY A 28 10.74 4.45 6.01
N ARG A 29 12.07 4.66 5.93
CA ARG A 29 12.74 5.83 6.51
C ARG A 29 12.20 7.14 5.92
N LYS A 30 12.05 7.22 4.60
CA LYS A 30 11.49 8.40 3.91
C LYS A 30 10.05 8.67 4.35
N GLY A 31 9.22 7.63 4.42
CA GLY A 31 7.83 7.74 4.89
C GLY A 31 7.75 8.23 6.34
N GLY A 32 8.59 7.70 7.23
CA GLY A 32 8.69 8.13 8.62
C GLY A 32 9.10 9.60 8.75
N HIS A 33 10.08 10.05 7.97
CA HIS A 33 10.53 11.45 7.97
C HIS A 33 9.47 12.43 7.42
N ILE A 34 8.68 12.01 6.44
CA ILE A 34 7.61 12.84 5.86
C ILE A 34 6.36 12.85 6.76
N SER A 35 6.12 11.76 7.47
CA SER A 35 4.98 11.64 8.38
C SER A 35 5.06 12.69 9.49
N ARG A 36 4.00 13.46 9.66
CA ARG A 36 3.88 14.48 10.72
C ARG A 36 3.10 13.97 11.94
N GLY A 37 3.04 12.66 12.14
CA GLY A 37 2.30 12.06 13.27
C GLY A 37 0.77 12.12 13.14
N GLY A 38 0.24 12.24 11.91
CA GLY A 38 -1.20 12.23 11.61
C GLY A 38 -1.55 11.33 10.42
N GLY A 39 -2.77 11.47 9.89
CA GLY A 39 -3.25 10.70 8.73
C GLY A 39 -4.08 9.47 9.11
N PHE A 40 -4.15 8.48 8.23
CA PHE A 40 -5.06 7.33 8.36
C PHE A 40 -4.84 6.46 9.60
N ALA A 41 -3.67 6.53 10.23
CA ALA A 41 -3.37 5.80 11.46
C ALA A 41 -3.95 6.47 12.71
N MET A 42 -4.13 7.79 12.68
CA MET A 42 -4.62 8.59 13.81
C MET A 42 -6.10 9.00 13.63
N ASP A 43 -6.59 9.03 12.40
CA ASP A 43 -7.97 9.35 12.07
C ASP A 43 -8.56 8.25 11.18
N ARG A 44 -9.42 7.44 11.79
CA ARG A 44 -10.12 6.33 11.12
C ARG A 44 -11.13 6.84 10.10
N ASP A 45 -11.83 7.93 10.38
CA ASP A 45 -12.89 8.43 9.51
C ASP A 45 -12.28 9.00 8.22
N LEU A 46 -11.13 9.67 8.34
CA LEU A 46 -10.29 10.06 7.21
C LEU A 46 -9.88 8.85 6.35
N ALA A 47 -9.48 7.74 6.97
CA ALA A 47 -9.10 6.52 6.25
C ALA A 47 -10.26 5.91 5.48
N VAL A 48 -11.44 5.85 6.11
CA VAL A 48 -12.67 5.35 5.48
C VAL A 48 -13.07 6.23 4.31
N GLU A 49 -13.06 7.56 4.48
CA GLU A 49 -13.46 8.48 3.42
C GLU A 49 -12.51 8.41 2.22
N ALA A 50 -11.21 8.39 2.46
CA ALA A 50 -10.20 8.25 1.41
C ALA A 50 -10.32 6.92 0.65
N GLY A 51 -10.54 5.81 1.38
CA GLY A 51 -10.78 4.50 0.77
C GLY A 51 -12.02 4.50 -0.13
N ARG A 52 -13.12 5.09 0.33
CA ARG A 52 -14.36 5.22 -0.44
C ARG A 52 -14.15 6.07 -1.71
N LYS A 53 -13.49 7.22 -1.60
CA LYS A 53 -13.18 8.10 -2.74
C LYS A 53 -12.31 7.37 -3.78
N GLY A 54 -11.24 6.71 -3.33
CA GLY A 54 -10.34 5.94 -4.20
C GLY A 54 -11.04 4.75 -4.88
N GLY A 55 -11.92 4.05 -4.17
CA GLY A 55 -12.72 2.96 -4.74
C GLY A 55 -13.67 3.45 -5.83
N ARG A 56 -14.33 4.61 -5.64
CA ARG A 56 -15.21 5.21 -6.66
C ARG A 56 -14.44 5.70 -7.89
N ALA A 57 -13.22 6.23 -7.69
CA ALA A 57 -12.38 6.72 -8.79
C ALA A 57 -11.67 5.59 -9.56
N SER A 58 -11.62 4.37 -8.99
CA SER A 58 -10.95 3.23 -9.61
C SER A 58 -11.67 2.79 -10.89
N ARG A 59 -10.91 2.68 -11.99
CA ARG A 59 -11.36 2.04 -13.24
C ARG A 59 -11.31 0.51 -13.20
N ARG A 60 -10.68 -0.08 -12.17
CA ARG A 60 -10.76 -1.52 -11.95
C ARG A 60 -12.15 -1.83 -11.41
N GLY A 61 -12.86 -2.76 -12.06
CA GLY A 61 -14.14 -3.27 -11.57
C GLY A 61 -14.03 -3.77 -10.12
N ARG A 62 -15.15 -3.83 -9.41
CA ARG A 62 -15.16 -4.43 -8.07
C ARG A 62 -14.58 -5.84 -8.19
N ALA A 63 -13.64 -6.18 -7.32
CA ALA A 63 -13.25 -7.57 -7.18
C ALA A 63 -14.53 -8.34 -6.84
N GLU A 64 -14.92 -9.27 -7.71
CA GLU A 64 -16.00 -10.20 -7.39
C GLU A 64 -15.66 -10.85 -6.05
N ARG A 65 -16.63 -10.84 -5.13
CA ARG A 65 -16.46 -11.54 -3.87
C ARG A 65 -16.41 -13.02 -4.24
N ALA A 66 -15.23 -13.62 -4.12
CA ALA A 66 -15.09 -15.07 -4.09
C ALA A 66 -15.74 -15.62 -2.81
#